data_AF-A0A0H2MU27-F1
#
_entry.id   AF-A0A0H2MU27-F1
#
_cell.length_a   1.000
_cell.length_b   1.000
_cell.length_c   1.000
_cell.angle_alpha   90.00
_cell.angle_beta   90.00
_cell.angle_gamma   90.00
#
_symmetry.space_group_name_H-M   'P 1'
#
loop_
_entity.id
_entity.type
_entity.pdbx_description
1 polymer ?
#
loop_
_entity_poly.entity_id
_entity_poly.type
_entity_poly.pdbx_seq_one_letter_code
_entity_poly.pdbx_strand_id
1 'polypeptide(L)'
;MRQIHTLEPHQTLSFNAGQAGKFLILRESTHTLMIRSDALRPTEIQRGDTVDVTKFDELTLENHHDDAATFEYQISDVPILTQAQKVDVSNAVVVHEVQRPVSVVEIQRAVRAQIQNELLNVHVDNETLSVTPSVTLYTYAAIDEGVFELDGTTQTIDGSEARKALFLQVPDDNTEPVLVQGFMIVNPGGHLPLNTNQAVTIKGKDGETVRVGEMR
;
A
#
# COMPACT_ATOMS: atom_id res chain seq x y z
N MET A 1 48.00 -18.47 -7.10
CA MET A 1 47.35 -17.28 -6.48
C MET A 1 46.43 -16.65 -7.51
N ARG A 2 45.40 -15.90 -7.08
CA ARG A 2 44.47 -15.20 -7.99
C ARG A 2 45.05 -13.85 -8.38
N GLN A 3 44.92 -13.47 -9.64
CA GLN A 3 45.39 -12.19 -10.16
C GLN A 3 44.25 -11.49 -10.91
N ILE A 4 44.04 -10.22 -10.60
CA ILE A 4 43.00 -9.38 -11.18
C ILE A 4 43.67 -8.32 -12.05
N HIS A 5 43.23 -8.21 -13.29
CA HIS A 5 43.76 -7.24 -14.26
C HIS A 5 42.62 -6.58 -15.03
N THR A 6 42.86 -5.34 -15.43
CA THR A 6 42.03 -4.62 -16.40
C THR A 6 42.90 -4.30 -17.61
N LEU A 7 42.42 -4.70 -18.78
CA LEU A 7 43.03 -4.41 -20.07
C LEU A 7 42.16 -3.39 -20.80
N GLU A 8 42.76 -2.28 -21.21
CA GLU A 8 42.17 -1.33 -22.14
C GLU A 8 41.88 -1.99 -23.51
N PRO A 9 41.08 -1.37 -24.39
CA PRO A 9 40.81 -1.89 -25.73
C PRO A 9 42.10 -2.25 -26.48
N HIS A 10 42.15 -3.45 -27.07
CA HIS A 10 43.29 -3.97 -27.83
C HIS A 10 44.60 -4.12 -27.02
N GLN A 11 44.53 -4.00 -25.69
CA GLN A 11 45.68 -4.18 -24.81
C GLN A 11 45.95 -5.67 -24.55
N THR A 12 47.21 -5.99 -24.30
CA THR A 12 47.69 -7.33 -23.99
C THR A 12 48.33 -7.42 -22.60
N LEU A 13 48.24 -8.61 -22.00
CA LEU A 13 48.98 -9.01 -20.80
C LEU A 13 49.76 -10.29 -21.12
N SER A 14 51.08 -10.25 -21.02
CA SER A 14 51.91 -11.46 -21.11
C SER A 14 52.37 -11.92 -19.72
N PHE A 15 52.37 -13.23 -19.52
CA PHE A 15 52.88 -13.84 -18.29
C PHE A 15 53.44 -15.25 -18.54
N ASN A 16 54.36 -15.65 -17.67
CA ASN A 16 54.95 -16.99 -17.70
C ASN A 16 53.97 -17.99 -17.09
N ALA A 17 53.55 -18.97 -17.88
CA ALA A 17 52.59 -20.00 -17.46
C ALA A 17 53.27 -21.34 -17.14
N GLY A 18 54.26 -21.74 -17.94
CA GLY A 18 54.87 -23.08 -17.90
C GLY A 18 55.62 -23.42 -16.60
N GLN A 19 56.07 -22.42 -15.83
CA GLN A 19 56.73 -22.62 -14.53
C GLN A 19 55.80 -22.39 -13.33
N ALA A 20 54.60 -21.86 -13.55
CA ALA A 20 53.70 -21.43 -12.49
C ALA A 20 52.57 -22.46 -12.20
N GLY A 21 52.35 -23.42 -13.10
CA GLY A 21 51.42 -24.54 -12.92
C GLY A 21 50.94 -25.11 -14.25
N LYS A 22 49.98 -26.04 -14.20
CA LYS A 22 49.50 -26.81 -15.37
C LYS A 22 48.28 -26.23 -16.06
N PHE A 23 47.43 -25.52 -15.31
CA PHE A 23 46.15 -25.03 -15.79
C PHE A 23 46.02 -23.53 -15.54
N LEU A 24 45.63 -22.81 -16.59
CA LEU A 24 45.10 -21.45 -16.50
C LEU A 24 43.58 -21.54 -16.33
N ILE A 25 43.06 -20.92 -15.28
CA ILE A 25 41.63 -20.88 -14.97
C ILE A 25 41.17 -19.43 -15.02
N LEU A 26 40.27 -19.11 -15.94
CA LEU A 26 39.66 -17.78 -16.04
C LEU A 26 38.40 -17.75 -15.15
N ARG A 27 38.53 -17.21 -13.94
CA ARG A 27 37.48 -17.31 -12.90
C ARG A 27 36.36 -16.30 -13.12
N GLU A 28 36.73 -15.07 -13.42
CA GLU A 28 35.82 -13.96 -13.68
C GLU A 28 36.33 -13.19 -14.91
N SER A 29 35.43 -12.73 -15.76
CA SER A 29 35.78 -11.86 -16.90
C SER A 29 34.55 -11.08 -17.34
N THR A 30 34.72 -9.78 -17.59
CA THR A 30 33.64 -8.92 -18.13
C THR A 30 33.43 -9.13 -19.63
N HIS A 31 34.47 -9.51 -20.36
CA HIS A 31 34.44 -9.82 -21.80
C HIS A 31 35.22 -11.11 -22.08
N THR A 32 35.06 -11.68 -23.27
CA THR A 32 35.94 -12.76 -23.73
C THR A 32 37.34 -12.23 -24.02
N LEU A 33 38.35 -13.07 -23.86
CA LEU A 33 39.76 -12.72 -24.10
C LEU A 33 40.31 -13.63 -25.18
N MET A 34 41.24 -13.11 -25.98
CA MET A 34 41.98 -13.94 -26.93
C MET A 34 43.26 -14.44 -26.26
N ILE A 35 43.41 -15.76 -26.13
CA ILE A 35 44.65 -16.37 -25.66
C ILE A 35 45.57 -16.70 -26.84
N ARG A 36 46.84 -16.32 -26.71
CA ARG A 36 47.89 -16.56 -27.70
C ARG A 36 49.15 -17.11 -27.05
N SER A 37 49.87 -17.93 -27.79
CA SER A 37 51.22 -18.43 -27.47
C SER A 37 51.91 -18.83 -28.77
N ASP A 38 53.22 -19.03 -28.74
CA ASP A 38 54.02 -19.38 -29.91
C ASP A 38 53.50 -20.63 -30.66
N ALA A 39 53.00 -21.61 -29.91
CA ALA A 39 52.49 -22.87 -30.43
C ALA A 39 50.95 -23.00 -30.37
N LEU A 40 50.25 -21.96 -29.93
CA LEU A 40 48.80 -21.96 -29.78
C LEU A 40 48.16 -21.01 -30.80
N ARG A 41 47.25 -21.54 -31.63
CA ARG A 41 46.42 -20.69 -32.48
C ARG A 41 45.60 -19.76 -31.58
N PRO A 42 45.48 -18.46 -31.93
CA PRO A 42 44.64 -17.53 -31.18
C PRO A 42 43.26 -18.16 -30.95
N THR A 43 42.90 -18.31 -29.67
CA THR A 43 41.66 -18.96 -29.26
C THR A 43 40.92 -18.05 -28.31
N GLU A 44 39.61 -17.92 -28.48
CA GLU A 44 38.78 -17.12 -27.59
C GLU A 44 38.45 -17.92 -26.34
N ILE A 45 38.66 -17.31 -25.17
CA ILE A 45 38.35 -17.89 -23.86
C ILE A 45 37.42 -16.96 -23.08
N GLN A 46 36.57 -17.54 -22.25
CA GLN A 46 35.55 -16.83 -21.48
C GLN A 46 35.58 -17.25 -20.00
N ARG A 47 34.81 -16.51 -19.19
CA ARG A 47 34.61 -16.83 -17.78
C ARG A 47 34.24 -18.31 -17.61
N GLY A 48 34.96 -18.98 -16.71
CA GLY A 48 34.77 -20.38 -16.34
C GLY A 48 35.68 -21.34 -17.12
N ASP A 49 36.36 -20.89 -18.17
CA ASP A 49 37.22 -21.75 -18.96
C ASP A 49 38.49 -22.16 -18.21
N THR A 50 38.90 -23.40 -18.43
CA THR A 50 40.16 -23.96 -17.95
C THR A 50 40.99 -24.39 -19.15
N VAL A 51 42.18 -23.82 -19.29
CA VAL A 51 43.11 -24.09 -20.38
C VAL A 51 44.31 -24.86 -19.83
N ASP A 52 44.67 -25.98 -20.47
CA ASP A 52 45.93 -26.68 -20.19
C ASP A 52 47.09 -25.88 -20.79
N VAL A 53 47.99 -25.44 -19.92
CA VAL A 53 49.11 -24.57 -20.26
C VAL A 53 50.47 -25.26 -20.10
N THR A 54 50.47 -26.57 -19.86
CA THR A 54 51.68 -27.38 -19.59
C THR A 54 52.71 -27.33 -20.72
N LYS A 55 52.27 -27.00 -21.95
CA LYS A 55 53.12 -26.95 -23.16
C LYS A 55 53.54 -25.53 -23.56
N PHE A 56 53.19 -24.51 -22.78
CA PHE A 56 53.42 -23.11 -23.12
C PHE A 56 54.23 -22.43 -22.02
N ASP A 57 55.37 -21.85 -22.39
CA ASP A 57 56.23 -21.12 -21.46
C ASP A 57 55.65 -19.72 -21.17
N GLU A 58 55.34 -18.97 -22.23
CA GLU A 58 54.70 -17.66 -22.17
C GLU A 58 53.31 -17.70 -22.82
N LEU A 59 52.35 -17.04 -22.16
CA LEU A 59 51.01 -16.82 -22.65
C LEU A 59 50.72 -15.33 -22.71
N THR A 60 49.99 -14.94 -23.75
CA THR A 60 49.46 -13.59 -23.89
C THR A 60 47.94 -13.65 -23.90
N LEU A 61 47.34 -12.84 -23.03
CA LEU A 61 45.91 -12.54 -23.06
C LEU A 61 45.70 -11.18 -23.71
N GLU A 62 44.78 -11.10 -24.65
CA GLU A 62 44.45 -9.89 -25.38
C GLU A 62 42.97 -9.56 -25.20
N ASN A 63 42.70 -8.30 -24.88
CA ASN A 63 41.37 -7.74 -25.03
C ASN A 63 41.15 -7.38 -26.50
N HIS A 64 40.34 -8.14 -27.22
CA HIS A 64 40.05 -7.90 -28.65
C HIS A 64 38.79 -7.05 -28.87
N HIS A 65 38.20 -6.52 -27.80
CA HIS A 65 37.01 -5.66 -27.82
C HIS A 65 37.39 -4.18 -27.81
N ASP A 66 36.42 -3.33 -28.18
CA ASP A 66 36.57 -1.87 -28.20
C ASP A 66 36.30 -1.20 -26.83
N ASP A 67 35.92 -2.01 -25.82
CA ASP A 67 35.71 -1.60 -24.43
C ASP A 67 36.72 -2.29 -23.49
N ALA A 68 36.98 -1.69 -22.33
CA ALA A 68 37.90 -2.27 -21.34
C ALA A 68 37.41 -3.63 -20.81
N ALA A 69 38.33 -4.59 -20.63
CA ALA A 69 38.06 -5.92 -20.11
C ALA A 69 38.72 -6.12 -18.75
N THR A 70 37.92 -6.39 -17.71
CA THR A 70 38.43 -6.76 -16.37
C THR A 70 38.24 -8.25 -16.15
N PHE A 71 39.30 -8.92 -15.69
CA PHE A 71 39.29 -10.36 -15.49
C PHE A 71 40.11 -10.79 -14.27
N GLU A 72 39.72 -11.94 -13.70
CA GLU A 72 40.45 -12.66 -12.66
C GLU A 72 40.90 -14.01 -13.20
N TYR A 73 42.20 -14.26 -13.16
CA TYR A 73 42.77 -15.56 -13.53
C TYR A 73 43.58 -16.19 -12.39
N GLN A 74 43.73 -17.51 -12.47
CA GLN A 74 44.53 -18.29 -11.55
C GLN A 74 45.29 -19.37 -12.32
N ILE A 75 46.58 -19.53 -12.02
CA ILE A 75 47.38 -20.69 -12.45
C ILE A 75 47.38 -21.74 -11.32
N SER A 76 47.16 -23.00 -11.68
CA SER A 76 46.98 -24.13 -10.75
C SER A 76 47.57 -25.43 -11.30
N ASP A 77 48.08 -26.32 -10.43
CA ASP A 77 48.51 -27.69 -10.80
C ASP A 77 47.35 -28.68 -10.90
N VAL A 78 46.19 -28.32 -10.35
CA VAL A 78 44.97 -29.13 -10.32
C VAL A 78 43.89 -28.42 -11.16
N PRO A 79 43.18 -29.14 -12.04
CA PRO A 79 42.08 -28.55 -12.80
C PRO A 79 40.94 -28.21 -11.84
N ILE A 80 40.48 -26.95 -11.88
CA ILE A 80 39.31 -26.51 -11.12
C ILE A 80 38.21 -26.24 -12.13
N LEU A 81 37.22 -27.13 -12.20
CA LEU A 81 36.03 -26.93 -13.01
C LEU A 81 35.18 -25.80 -12.39
N THR A 82 35.36 -24.58 -12.88
CA THR A 82 34.47 -23.47 -12.60
C THR A 82 33.27 -23.59 -13.53
N GLN A 83 32.07 -23.80 -12.98
CA GLN A 83 30.85 -23.72 -13.81
C GLN A 83 30.73 -22.30 -14.33
N ALA A 84 30.91 -22.12 -15.64
CA ALA A 84 30.48 -20.91 -16.31
C ALA A 84 28.96 -20.82 -16.14
N GLN A 85 28.48 -20.09 -15.12
CA GLN A 85 27.11 -19.61 -15.14
C GLN A 85 27.07 -18.52 -16.21
N LYS A 86 26.84 -18.95 -17.45
CA LYS A 86 26.27 -18.09 -18.48
C LYS A 86 24.87 -17.77 -17.96
N VAL A 87 24.76 -16.72 -17.16
CA VAL A 87 23.46 -16.09 -16.94
C VAL A 87 23.08 -15.58 -18.31
N ASP A 88 22.26 -16.36 -19.01
CA ASP A 88 21.72 -15.95 -20.28
C ASP A 88 20.77 -14.79 -20.00
N VAL A 89 21.27 -13.59 -20.25
CA VAL A 89 20.55 -12.32 -20.19
C VAL A 89 19.77 -12.13 -21.50
N SER A 90 19.38 -13.22 -22.18
CA SER A 90 18.54 -13.17 -23.38
C SER A 90 17.17 -12.51 -23.13
N ASN A 91 16.80 -12.24 -21.88
CA ASN A 91 15.69 -11.37 -21.50
C ASN A 91 15.98 -10.40 -20.33
N ALA A 92 17.25 -10.14 -19.97
CA ALA A 92 17.50 -9.16 -18.91
C ALA A 92 17.64 -7.75 -19.50
N VAL A 93 16.80 -6.84 -19.01
CA VAL A 93 16.87 -5.42 -19.30
C VAL A 93 18.09 -4.85 -18.59
N VAL A 94 19.16 -4.56 -19.33
CA VAL A 94 20.32 -3.84 -18.81
C VAL A 94 20.00 -2.34 -18.84
N VAL A 95 19.82 -1.73 -17.67
CA VAL A 95 19.61 -0.29 -17.54
C VAL A 95 20.97 0.39 -17.48
N HIS A 96 21.43 0.94 -18.60
CA HIS A 96 22.76 1.55 -18.74
C HIS A 96 22.84 2.94 -18.09
N GLU A 97 21.73 3.69 -18.08
CA GLU A 97 21.59 5.01 -17.46
C GLU A 97 20.09 5.35 -17.35
N VAL A 98 19.68 6.02 -16.26
CA VAL A 98 18.34 6.61 -16.17
C VAL A 98 18.42 8.03 -16.73
N GLN A 99 18.25 8.18 -18.05
CA GLN A 99 18.38 9.47 -18.74
C GLN A 99 17.41 10.56 -18.24
N ARG A 100 16.27 10.16 -17.66
CA ARG A 100 15.33 11.04 -16.97
C ARG A 100 14.73 10.25 -15.82
N PRO A 101 14.63 10.80 -14.60
CA PRO A 101 13.94 10.12 -13.53
C PRO A 101 12.52 9.77 -14.01
N VAL A 102 12.10 8.54 -13.76
CA VAL A 102 10.69 8.16 -13.91
C VAL A 102 9.95 8.93 -12.83
N SER A 103 9.40 10.08 -13.19
CA SER A 103 8.34 10.70 -12.41
C SER A 103 7.08 9.88 -12.65
N VAL A 104 6.43 9.47 -11.57
CA VAL A 104 5.05 8.99 -11.66
C VAL A 104 4.23 10.18 -12.14
N VAL A 105 3.97 10.24 -13.45
CA VAL A 105 3.19 11.32 -14.05
C VAL A 105 1.73 11.18 -13.62
N GLU A 106 1.23 9.93 -13.51
CA GLU A 106 -0.13 9.65 -13.08
C GLU A 106 -0.31 8.16 -12.74
N ILE A 107 -1.16 7.86 -11.77
CA ILE A 107 -1.61 6.48 -11.50
C ILE A 107 -2.57 6.09 -12.64
N GLN A 108 -2.14 5.21 -13.55
CA GLN A 108 -2.91 4.82 -14.75
C GLN A 108 -4.32 4.28 -14.45
N ARG A 109 -4.54 3.74 -13.24
CA ARG A 109 -5.87 3.33 -12.77
C ARG A 109 -5.89 3.22 -11.25
N ALA A 110 -6.81 3.96 -10.62
CA ALA A 110 -7.09 3.81 -9.20
C ALA A 110 -7.54 2.38 -8.89
N VAL A 111 -6.95 1.77 -7.85
CA VAL A 111 -7.44 0.50 -7.30
C VAL A 111 -8.65 0.82 -6.42
N ARG A 112 -9.85 0.51 -6.91
CA ARG A 112 -11.05 0.59 -6.07
C ARG A 112 -11.02 -0.56 -5.06
N ALA A 113 -10.63 -0.26 -3.84
CA ALA A 113 -10.83 -1.15 -2.71
C ALA A 113 -12.23 -0.90 -2.13
N GLN A 114 -13.13 -1.88 -2.24
CA GLN A 114 -14.44 -1.81 -1.61
C GLN A 114 -14.37 -2.59 -0.30
N ILE A 115 -14.24 -1.88 0.82
CA ILE A 115 -14.34 -2.48 2.14
C ILE A 115 -15.83 -2.66 2.41
N GLN A 116 -16.33 -3.89 2.28
CA GLN A 116 -17.69 -4.21 2.67
C GLN A 116 -17.77 -4.23 4.20
N ASN A 117 -18.22 -3.11 4.75
CA ASN A 117 -18.61 -2.99 6.15
C ASN A 117 -20.08 -2.56 6.17
N GLU A 118 -20.93 -3.30 6.86
CA GLU A 118 -22.37 -3.00 6.92
C GLU A 118 -22.67 -1.64 7.59
N LEU A 119 -21.74 -1.10 8.38
CA LEU A 119 -21.90 0.12 9.18
C LEU A 119 -21.17 1.34 8.61
N LEU A 120 -20.33 1.16 7.58
CA LEU A 120 -19.49 2.23 7.05
C LEU A 120 -19.48 2.23 5.52
N ASN A 121 -19.75 3.40 4.94
CA ASN A 121 -19.46 3.72 3.55
C ASN A 121 -18.03 4.25 3.47
N VAL A 122 -17.13 3.42 2.96
CA VAL A 122 -15.73 3.79 2.72
C VAL A 122 -15.52 4.02 1.23
N HIS A 123 -15.10 5.24 0.87
CA HIS A 123 -14.69 5.58 -0.49
C HIS A 123 -13.22 6.00 -0.49
N VAL A 124 -12.45 5.36 -1.38
CA VAL A 124 -11.02 5.62 -1.58
C VAL A 124 -10.82 6.02 -3.03
N ASP A 125 -10.24 7.19 -3.25
CA ASP A 125 -9.70 7.61 -4.54
C ASP A 125 -8.22 7.99 -4.40
N ASN A 126 -7.62 8.58 -5.44
CA ASN A 126 -6.19 8.89 -5.46
C ASN A 126 -5.79 10.03 -4.52
N GLU A 127 -6.75 10.85 -4.07
CA GLU A 127 -6.49 12.07 -3.30
C GLU A 127 -7.13 12.02 -1.90
N THR A 128 -8.19 11.23 -1.73
CA THR A 128 -9.02 11.24 -0.53
C THR A 128 -9.42 9.84 -0.06
N LEU A 129 -9.39 9.68 1.26
CA LEU A 129 -10.07 8.62 1.99
C LEU A 129 -11.28 9.26 2.69
N SER A 130 -12.49 8.90 2.27
CA SER A 130 -13.71 9.30 2.96
C SER A 130 -14.38 8.10 3.62
N VAL A 131 -14.68 8.27 4.91
CA VAL A 131 -15.37 7.27 5.73
C VAL A 131 -16.61 7.96 6.29
N THR A 132 -17.78 7.49 5.89
CA THR A 132 -19.06 7.95 6.43
C THR A 132 -19.82 6.79 7.04
N PRO A 133 -20.55 6.98 8.14
CA PRO A 133 -21.46 5.97 8.66
C PRO A 133 -22.47 5.57 7.58
N SER A 134 -22.69 4.27 7.35
CA SER A 134 -23.75 3.78 6.47
C SER A 134 -25.12 3.77 7.17
N VAL A 135 -25.11 3.97 8.49
CA VAL A 135 -26.30 4.01 9.34
C VAL A 135 -26.47 5.39 9.94
N THR A 136 -27.68 5.94 9.80
CA THR A 136 -28.08 7.11 10.58
C THR A 136 -28.28 6.65 12.03
N LEU A 137 -27.36 7.04 12.92
CA LEU A 137 -27.50 6.79 14.35
C LEU A 137 -28.52 7.76 14.91
N TYR A 138 -29.69 7.24 15.26
CA TYR A 138 -30.68 7.99 16.00
C TYR A 138 -30.37 7.95 17.49
N THR A 139 -30.41 9.11 18.13
CA THR A 139 -30.24 9.23 19.58
C THR A 139 -31.54 9.66 20.23
N TYR A 140 -31.90 9.02 21.34
CA TYR A 140 -33.00 9.46 22.19
C TYR A 140 -32.47 10.42 23.23
N ALA A 141 -33.09 11.59 23.34
CA ALA A 141 -32.75 12.62 24.31
C ALA A 141 -34.01 13.17 24.97
N ALA A 142 -33.91 13.54 26.25
CA ALA A 142 -34.92 14.38 26.88
C ALA A 142 -34.92 15.78 26.22
N ILE A 143 -36.09 16.41 26.13
CA ILE A 143 -36.16 17.84 25.85
C ILE A 143 -35.98 18.57 27.18
N ASP A 144 -34.96 19.42 27.27
CA ASP A 144 -34.52 20.05 28.52
C ASP A 144 -34.25 19.01 29.63
N GLU A 145 -34.96 19.10 30.75
CA GLU A 145 -34.88 18.13 31.86
C GLU A 145 -35.82 16.92 31.67
N GLY A 146 -36.56 16.89 30.56
CA GLY A 146 -37.50 15.81 30.21
C GLY A 146 -38.86 15.92 30.87
N VAL A 147 -39.13 16.99 31.62
CA VAL A 147 -40.40 17.29 32.28
C VAL A 147 -40.95 18.60 31.73
N PHE A 148 -42.21 18.56 31.30
CA PHE A 148 -42.95 19.71 30.80
C PHE A 148 -44.11 20.00 31.74
N GLU A 149 -44.06 21.13 32.42
CA GLU A 149 -45.06 21.58 33.39
C GLU A 149 -46.27 22.19 32.68
N LEU A 150 -47.46 21.73 33.04
CA LEU A 150 -48.74 22.20 32.51
C LEU A 150 -49.29 23.35 33.34
N ASP A 151 -49.76 24.41 32.68
CA ASP A 151 -50.30 25.62 33.34
C ASP A 151 -51.82 25.79 33.19
N GLY A 152 -52.52 24.75 32.70
CA GLY A 152 -53.96 24.81 32.41
C GLY A 152 -54.32 25.44 31.07
N THR A 153 -53.37 26.11 30.40
CA THR A 153 -53.56 26.76 29.10
C THR A 153 -53.01 25.90 27.96
N THR A 154 -53.18 26.36 26.72
CA THR A 154 -52.53 25.72 25.57
C THR A 154 -51.09 26.21 25.49
N GLN A 155 -50.15 25.30 25.72
CA GLN A 155 -48.72 25.54 25.63
C GLN A 155 -48.15 24.89 24.36
N THR A 156 -46.91 25.23 24.02
CA THR A 156 -46.24 24.75 22.81
C THR A 156 -44.91 24.11 23.18
N ILE A 157 -44.68 22.90 22.67
CA ILE A 157 -43.36 22.29 22.57
C ILE A 157 -42.78 22.69 21.22
N ASP A 158 -41.62 23.35 21.23
CA ASP A 158 -41.03 23.91 20.02
C ASP A 158 -40.64 22.83 18.98
N GLY A 159 -40.59 23.28 17.73
CA GLY A 159 -40.05 22.50 16.62
C GLY A 159 -38.53 22.41 16.68
N SER A 160 -37.96 21.36 16.10
CA SER A 160 -36.51 21.17 16.00
C SER A 160 -36.19 20.49 14.67
N GLU A 161 -35.40 21.12 13.80
CA GLU A 161 -35.05 20.54 12.49
C GLU A 161 -34.32 19.20 12.60
N ALA A 162 -33.57 19.01 13.69
CA ALA A 162 -32.88 17.76 14.01
C ALA A 162 -33.84 16.66 14.48
N ARG A 163 -35.02 17.00 15.01
CA ARG A 163 -35.98 16.03 15.53
C ARG A 163 -36.56 15.17 14.41
N LYS A 164 -36.59 13.86 14.63
CA LYS A 164 -37.24 12.86 13.79
C LYS A 164 -38.55 12.35 14.39
N ALA A 165 -38.61 12.27 15.71
CA ALA A 165 -39.82 11.95 16.45
C ALA A 165 -39.86 12.65 17.82
N LEU A 166 -41.05 13.00 18.27
CA LEU A 166 -41.36 13.49 19.61
C LEU A 166 -42.10 12.39 20.38
N PHE A 167 -41.73 12.18 21.64
CA PHE A 167 -42.37 11.23 22.55
C PHE A 167 -42.94 11.99 23.73
N LEU A 168 -44.23 11.79 23.96
CA LEU A 168 -44.95 12.32 25.11
C LEU A 168 -45.37 11.15 26.00
N GLN A 169 -45.12 11.24 27.30
CA GLN A 169 -45.65 10.29 28.26
C GLN A 169 -46.33 11.07 29.38
N VAL A 170 -47.61 10.77 29.59
CA VAL A 170 -48.40 11.36 30.68
C VAL A 170 -48.21 10.46 31.91
N PRO A 171 -47.63 10.97 33.01
CA PRO A 171 -47.46 10.21 34.23
C PRO A 171 -48.78 9.68 34.80
N ASP A 172 -48.72 8.59 35.58
CA ASP A 172 -49.90 7.97 36.21
C ASP A 172 -50.51 8.82 37.35
N ASP A 173 -49.73 9.75 37.90
CA ASP A 173 -50.14 10.68 38.97
C ASP A 173 -50.90 11.91 38.44
N ASN A 174 -50.92 12.13 37.13
CA ASN A 174 -51.88 13.06 36.53
C ASN A 174 -53.31 12.56 36.76
N THR A 175 -54.21 13.50 37.00
CA THR A 175 -55.63 13.26 37.26
C THR A 175 -56.50 13.49 36.04
N GLU A 176 -56.01 14.24 35.05
CA GLU A 176 -56.76 14.57 33.83
C GLU A 176 -55.99 14.17 32.55
N PRO A 177 -56.69 13.86 31.46
CA PRO A 177 -56.04 13.61 30.18
C PRO A 177 -55.38 14.86 29.61
N VAL A 178 -54.27 14.66 28.90
CA VAL A 178 -53.59 15.72 28.14
C VAL A 178 -54.08 15.71 26.70
N LEU A 179 -54.47 16.89 26.21
CA LEU A 179 -54.88 17.12 24.82
C LEU A 179 -53.70 17.61 24.00
N VAL A 180 -53.35 16.87 22.95
CA VAL A 180 -52.24 17.16 22.04
C VAL A 180 -52.80 17.54 20.68
N GLN A 181 -52.27 18.62 20.10
CA GLN A 181 -52.77 19.25 18.86
C GLN A 181 -54.27 19.57 18.87
N GLY A 182 -54.86 19.75 20.05
CA GLY A 182 -56.28 20.07 20.21
C GLY A 182 -57.26 18.93 19.95
N PHE A 183 -56.80 17.70 19.60
CA PHE A 183 -57.71 16.58 19.35
C PHE A 183 -57.21 15.21 19.82
N MET A 184 -55.90 14.99 19.96
CA MET A 184 -55.36 13.71 20.42
C MET A 184 -55.38 13.68 21.95
N ILE A 185 -56.04 12.69 22.53
CA ILE A 185 -56.15 12.56 23.98
C ILE A 185 -55.16 11.51 24.47
N VAL A 186 -54.32 11.89 25.44
CA VAL A 186 -53.41 10.99 26.14
C VAL A 186 -53.84 10.93 27.61
N ASN A 187 -54.37 9.79 28.03
CA ASN A 187 -54.79 9.59 29.42
C ASN A 187 -53.56 9.43 30.35
N PRO A 188 -53.69 9.66 31.66
CA PRO A 188 -52.68 9.29 32.65
C PRO A 188 -52.19 7.84 32.46
N GLY A 189 -50.87 7.64 32.51
CA GLY A 189 -50.19 6.38 32.18
C GLY A 189 -50.00 6.11 30.69
N GLY A 190 -50.59 6.96 29.84
CA GLY A 190 -50.51 6.87 28.39
C GLY A 190 -49.23 7.45 27.81
N HIS A 191 -48.95 7.09 26.56
CA HIS A 191 -47.87 7.66 25.77
C HIS A 191 -48.32 7.93 24.34
N LEU A 192 -47.68 8.91 23.69
CA LEU A 192 -47.96 9.32 22.33
C LEU A 192 -46.65 9.61 21.58
N PRO A 193 -46.24 8.73 20.64
CA PRO A 193 -45.18 9.03 19.70
C PRO A 193 -45.72 9.84 18.51
N LEU A 194 -45.00 10.89 18.12
CA LEU A 194 -45.32 11.74 16.97
C LEU A 194 -44.11 11.84 16.04
N ASN A 195 -44.24 11.39 14.80
CA ASN A 195 -43.20 11.54 13.78
C ASN A 195 -43.23 12.96 13.19
N THR A 196 -42.78 13.94 13.97
CA THR A 196 -42.81 15.35 13.58
C THR A 196 -41.57 16.09 14.06
N ASN A 197 -41.09 17.01 13.22
CA ASN A 197 -40.07 18.00 13.56
C ASN A 197 -40.68 19.40 13.80
N GLN A 198 -41.99 19.56 13.58
CA GLN A 198 -42.74 20.80 13.77
C GLN A 198 -43.18 20.98 15.22
N ALA A 199 -43.47 22.22 15.62
CA ALA A 199 -43.99 22.53 16.95
C ALA A 199 -45.30 21.78 17.25
N VAL A 200 -45.50 21.42 18.51
CA VAL A 200 -46.66 20.65 18.97
C VAL A 200 -47.36 21.41 20.10
N THR A 201 -48.67 21.63 19.93
CA THR A 201 -49.48 22.22 21.00
C THR A 201 -49.98 21.16 21.97
N ILE A 202 -50.01 21.50 23.24
CA ILE A 202 -50.33 20.63 24.37
C ILE A 202 -51.18 21.43 25.35
N LYS A 203 -52.22 20.81 25.89
CA LYS A 203 -53.06 21.37 26.95
C LYS A 203 -53.40 20.28 27.95
N GLY A 204 -53.19 20.57 29.22
CA GLY A 204 -53.62 19.72 30.32
C GLY A 204 -54.01 20.58 31.51
N LYS A 205 -54.14 19.96 32.68
CA LYS A 205 -54.51 20.65 33.92
C LYS A 205 -53.30 21.39 34.51
N ASP A 206 -53.56 22.54 35.13
CA ASP A 206 -52.53 23.32 35.84
C ASP A 206 -51.89 22.50 36.98
N GLY A 207 -50.56 22.53 37.06
CA GLY A 207 -49.74 21.82 38.03
C GLY A 207 -49.50 20.33 37.75
N GLU A 208 -49.96 19.82 36.61
CA GLU A 208 -49.65 18.46 36.14
C GLU A 208 -48.44 18.48 35.18
N THR A 209 -47.89 17.30 34.86
CA THR A 209 -46.69 17.23 34.03
C THR A 209 -46.83 16.29 32.86
N VAL A 210 -45.97 16.45 31.85
CA VAL A 210 -45.77 15.50 30.76
C VAL A 210 -44.28 15.25 30.61
N ARG A 211 -43.88 13.98 30.46
CA ARG A 211 -42.51 13.65 30.09
C ARG A 211 -42.32 13.80 28.59
N VAL A 212 -41.28 14.52 28.20
CA VAL A 212 -40.98 14.89 26.81
C VAL A 212 -39.58 14.42 26.42
N GLY A 213 -39.52 13.65 25.34
CA GLY A 213 -38.27 13.24 24.74
C GLY A 213 -38.36 13.28 23.22
N GLU A 214 -37.22 13.25 22.56
CA GLU A 214 -37.13 13.25 21.12
C GLU A 214 -36.05 12.33 20.59
N MET A 215 -36.26 11.87 19.35
CA MET A 215 -35.27 11.16 18.57
C MET A 215 -34.63 12.14 17.59
N ARG A 216 -33.30 12.26 17.61
CA ARG A 216 -32.50 13.07 16.68
C ARG A 216 -31.66 12.19 15.78
#